data_AF-A0A6A5AXI6-F1
#
_entry.id   AF-A0A6A5AXI6-F1
#
_cell.length_a   1.000
_cell.length_b   1.000
_cell.length_c   1.000
_cell.angle_alpha   90.00
_cell.angle_beta   90.00
_cell.angle_gamma   90.00
#
_symmetry.space_group_name_H-M   'P 1'
#
loop_
_entity.id
_entity.type
_entity.pdbx_description
1 polymer ?
#
loop_
_entity_poly.entity_id
_entity_poly.type
_entity_poly.pdbx_seq_one_letter_code
_entity_poly.pdbx_strand_id
1 'polypeptide(L)'
;PNFQATILPLLDRGVVYVIAHIRGGGENGRTWYEAAKYLTKMTTFTDFIACAEHLVATKVTSPSHMTCEGGSAGGLLMGAVLNMRPDLFTAVRCRVATSYLG
;
A
#
# COMPACT_ATOMS: atom_id res chain seq x y z
N PRO A 1 12.82 6.40 7.81
CA PRO A 1 11.59 7.11 8.26
C PRO A 1 11.78 8.62 8.03
N ASN A 2 10.77 9.30 7.49
CA ASN A 2 10.83 10.75 7.22
C ASN A 2 9.69 11.46 7.93
N PHE A 3 9.97 12.60 8.55
CA PHE A 3 8.95 13.43 9.17
C PHE A 3 8.04 14.05 8.10
N GLN A 4 6.72 14.02 8.33
CA GLN A 4 5.72 14.61 7.43
C GLN A 4 4.71 15.44 8.22
N ALA A 5 4.89 16.76 8.24
CA ALA A 5 4.00 17.68 8.94
C ALA A 5 2.54 17.58 8.46
N THR A 6 2.32 17.20 7.20
CA THR A 6 0.98 17.08 6.59
C THR A 6 0.12 15.98 7.21
N ILE A 7 0.72 15.02 7.92
CA ILE A 7 -0.01 13.92 8.57
C ILE A 7 -0.46 14.31 9.99
N LEU A 8 0.20 15.27 10.66
CA LEU A 8 -0.09 15.63 12.05
C LEU A 8 -1.58 15.95 12.30
N PRO A 9 -2.26 16.77 11.47
CA PRO A 9 -3.67 17.06 11.71
C PRO A 9 -4.59 15.83 11.57
N LEU A 10 -4.16 14.80 10.86
CA LEU A 10 -4.91 13.54 10.76
C LEU A 10 -4.73 12.73 12.05
N LEU A 11 -3.50 12.66 12.57
CA LEU A 11 -3.20 11.99 13.85
C LEU A 11 -3.98 12.63 15.00
N ASP A 12 -4.05 13.97 15.04
CA ASP A 12 -4.82 14.72 16.05
C ASP A 12 -6.32 14.39 16.01
N ARG A 13 -6.83 13.92 14.87
CA ARG A 13 -8.22 13.48 14.68
C ARG A 13 -8.42 11.98 14.94
N GLY A 14 -7.40 11.28 15.45
CA GLY A 14 -7.45 9.86 15.73
C GLY A 14 -7.25 8.95 14.51
N VAL A 15 -6.78 9.48 13.38
CA VAL A 15 -6.43 8.66 12.22
C VAL A 15 -5.12 7.91 12.50
N VAL A 16 -5.10 6.62 12.17
CA VAL A 16 -3.88 5.81 12.20
C VAL A 16 -3.21 5.86 10.82
N TYR A 17 -1.93 6.25 10.78
CA TYR A 17 -1.14 6.25 9.55
C TYR A 17 -0.18 5.06 9.53
N VAL A 18 -0.24 4.25 8.47
CA VAL A 18 0.54 3.02 8.32
C VAL A 18 1.37 3.05 7.05
N ILE A 19 2.64 2.64 7.15
CA ILE A 19 3.54 2.45 6.01
C ILE A 19 3.80 0.95 5.86
N ALA A 20 3.44 0.38 4.71
CA ALA A 20 3.68 -1.02 4.39
C ALA A 20 5.01 -1.17 3.63
N HIS A 21 6.00 -1.82 4.25
CA HIS A 21 7.30 -2.13 3.65
C HIS A 21 7.25 -3.47 2.89
N ILE A 22 6.64 -3.45 1.71
CA ILE A 22 6.36 -4.63 0.88
C ILE A 22 7.53 -5.04 -0.02
N ARG A 23 7.56 -6.30 -0.50
CA ARG A 23 8.60 -6.74 -1.44
C ARG A 23 8.55 -5.99 -2.77
N GLY A 24 9.72 -5.87 -3.39
CA GLY A 24 9.92 -5.01 -4.57
C GLY A 24 10.33 -3.58 -4.19
N GLY A 25 10.31 -3.24 -2.89
CA GLY A 25 11.02 -2.11 -2.32
C GLY A 25 12.46 -2.46 -1.94
N GLY A 26 13.20 -1.50 -1.38
CA GLY A 26 14.62 -1.62 -1.03
C GLY A 26 14.89 -1.83 0.45
N GLU A 27 13.86 -1.95 1.29
CA GLU A 27 13.95 -1.85 2.74
C GLU A 27 14.77 -2.97 3.37
N ASN A 28 14.70 -4.18 2.82
CA ASN A 28 15.49 -5.34 3.25
C ASN A 28 16.57 -5.73 2.22
N GLY A 29 17.09 -4.75 1.47
CA GLY A 29 18.19 -4.94 0.52
C GLY A 29 17.79 -5.57 -0.81
N ARG A 30 18.80 -6.04 -1.57
CA ARG A 30 18.60 -6.44 -2.97
C ARG A 30 17.70 -7.65 -3.15
N THR A 31 17.82 -8.65 -2.29
CA THR A 31 16.99 -9.87 -2.36
C THR A 31 15.50 -9.55 -2.17
N TRP A 32 15.18 -8.56 -1.33
CA TRP A 32 13.81 -8.08 -1.12
C TRP A 32 13.21 -7.43 -2.36
N TYR A 33 14.02 -6.62 -3.05
CA TYR A 33 13.65 -6.03 -4.33
C TYR A 33 13.45 -7.10 -5.40
N GLU A 34 14.37 -8.06 -5.51
CA GLU A 34 14.35 -9.09 -6.55
C GLU A 34 13.24 -10.12 -6.38
N ALA A 35 12.80 -10.37 -5.15
CA ALA A 35 11.72 -11.28 -4.85
C ALA A 35 10.34 -10.83 -5.38
N ALA A 36 10.20 -9.56 -5.81
CA ALA A 36 8.94 -9.05 -6.39
C ALA A 36 9.15 -8.08 -7.57
N LYS A 37 10.20 -8.31 -8.39
CA LYS A 37 10.43 -7.57 -9.65
C LYS A 37 9.97 -8.38 -10.87
N TYR A 38 9.61 -7.68 -11.95
CA TYR A 38 9.23 -8.28 -13.24
C TYR A 38 8.13 -9.35 -13.11
N LEU A 39 8.44 -10.62 -13.44
CA LEU A 39 7.49 -11.73 -13.44
C LEU A 39 6.94 -12.07 -12.04
N THR A 40 7.63 -11.63 -10.98
CA THR A 40 7.19 -11.82 -9.59
C THR A 40 6.43 -10.63 -9.03
N LYS A 41 6.02 -9.66 -9.88
CA LYS A 41 5.39 -8.41 -9.42
C LYS A 41 4.09 -8.63 -8.64
N MET A 42 3.39 -9.73 -8.89
CA MET A 42 2.21 -10.13 -8.11
C MET A 42 2.49 -10.18 -6.61
N THR A 43 3.71 -10.55 -6.21
CA THR A 43 4.13 -10.59 -4.80
C THR A 43 4.05 -9.22 -4.14
N THR A 44 4.39 -8.13 -4.84
CA THR A 44 4.22 -6.77 -4.32
C THR A 44 2.76 -6.49 -3.98
N PHE A 45 1.83 -6.90 -4.85
CA PHE A 45 0.40 -6.63 -4.67
C PHE A 45 -0.19 -7.46 -3.53
N THR A 46 0.16 -8.75 -3.46
CA THR A 46 -0.30 -9.64 -2.38
C THR A 46 0.27 -9.25 -1.03
N ASP A 47 1.50 -8.75 -0.96
CA ASP A 47 2.09 -8.24 0.29
C ASP A 47 1.30 -7.05 0.84
N PHE A 48 0.90 -6.12 -0.03
CA PHE A 48 0.12 -4.96 0.38
C PHE A 48 -1.28 -5.36 0.87
N ILE A 49 -1.92 -6.31 0.18
CA ILE A 49 -3.20 -6.90 0.60
C ILE A 49 -3.04 -7.57 1.98
N ALA A 50 -2.00 -8.38 2.17
CA ALA A 50 -1.75 -9.05 3.44
C ALA A 50 -1.54 -8.07 4.60
N CYS A 51 -0.86 -6.94 4.36
CA CYS A 51 -0.76 -5.87 5.36
C CYS A 51 -2.14 -5.29 5.72
N ALA A 52 -2.99 -5.03 4.73
CA ALA A 52 -4.33 -4.49 4.97
C ALA A 52 -5.23 -5.49 5.72
N GLU A 53 -5.21 -6.77 5.34
CA GLU A 53 -5.92 -7.84 6.03
C GLU A 53 -5.45 -8.00 7.48
N HIS A 54 -4.14 -7.87 7.71
CA HIS A 54 -3.59 -7.92 9.06
C HIS A 54 -4.12 -6.79 9.95
N LEU A 55 -4.25 -5.57 9.43
CA LEU A 55 -4.83 -4.44 10.16
C LEU A 55 -6.30 -4.67 10.52
N VAL A 56 -7.06 -5.31 9.64
CA VAL A 56 -8.46 -5.70 9.92
C VAL A 56 -8.51 -6.82 10.96
N ALA A 57 -7.70 -7.86 10.80
CA ALA A 57 -7.67 -9.01 11.70
C ALA A 57 -7.25 -8.63 13.13
N THR A 58 -6.33 -7.67 13.27
CA THR A 58 -5.87 -7.13 14.55
C THR A 58 -6.75 -6.03 15.11
N LYS A 59 -7.88 -5.73 14.44
CA LYS A 59 -8.87 -4.71 14.85
C LYS A 59 -8.29 -3.29 14.94
N VAL A 60 -7.21 -3.01 14.22
CA VAL A 60 -6.68 -1.64 14.06
C VAL A 60 -7.64 -0.79 13.22
N THR A 61 -8.31 -1.41 12.23
CA THR A 61 -9.34 -0.77 11.40
C THR A 61 -10.35 -1.82 10.89
N SER A 62 -11.30 -1.39 10.07
CA SER A 62 -12.17 -2.24 9.27
C SER A 62 -12.14 -1.77 7.80
N PRO A 63 -12.59 -2.60 6.84
CA PRO A 63 -12.64 -2.18 5.44
C PRO A 63 -13.41 -0.87 5.20
N SER A 64 -14.49 -0.64 5.97
CA SER A 64 -15.31 0.59 5.93
C SER A 64 -14.61 1.84 6.48
N HIS A 65 -13.48 1.68 7.18
CA HIS A 65 -12.70 2.76 7.80
C HIS A 65 -11.25 2.79 7.30
N MET A 66 -10.94 2.06 6.22
CA MET A 66 -9.59 1.96 5.66
C MET A 66 -9.53 2.59 4.26
N THR A 67 -8.50 3.40 4.06
CA THR A 67 -8.15 4.00 2.76
C THR A 67 -6.71 3.68 2.43
N CYS A 68 -6.37 3.54 1.15
CA CYS A 68 -4.99 3.36 0.72
C CYS A 68 -4.53 4.46 -0.25
N GLU A 69 -3.22 4.66 -0.29
CA GLU A 69 -2.60 5.67 -1.14
C GLU A 69 -1.33 5.11 -1.79
N GLY A 70 -1.09 5.46 -3.05
CA GLY A 70 0.16 5.16 -3.75
C GLY A 70 0.46 6.17 -4.86
N GLY A 71 1.74 6.41 -5.14
CA GLY A 71 2.14 7.30 -6.23
C GLY A 71 3.26 6.77 -7.11
N SER A 72 3.33 7.24 -8.37
CA SER A 72 4.20 6.67 -9.42
C SER A 72 3.97 5.16 -9.58
N ALA A 73 4.97 4.32 -9.31
CA ALA A 73 4.82 2.87 -9.28
C ALA A 73 3.79 2.40 -8.23
N GLY A 74 3.56 3.20 -7.19
CA GLY A 74 2.50 2.99 -6.22
C GLY A 74 1.10 3.15 -6.81
N GLY A 75 0.93 3.88 -7.91
CA GLY A 75 -0.36 3.96 -8.61
C GLY A 75 -0.73 2.66 -9.32
N LEU A 76 0.26 1.98 -9.93
CA LEU A 76 0.09 0.63 -10.46
C LEU A 76 -0.28 -0.36 -9.34
N LEU A 77 0.39 -0.28 -8.20
CA LEU A 77 0.07 -1.06 -7.01
C LEU A 77 -1.40 -0.87 -6.60
N MET A 78 -1.86 0.38 -6.46
CA MET A 78 -3.24 0.67 -6.08
C MET A 78 -4.25 0.11 -7.10
N GLY A 79 -3.98 0.25 -8.40
CA GLY A 79 -4.83 -0.31 -9.45
C GLY A 79 -4.92 -1.83 -9.41
N ALA A 80 -3.80 -2.53 -9.21
CA ALA A 80 -3.80 -3.99 -9.09
C ALA A 80 -4.56 -4.46 -7.83
N VAL A 81 -4.27 -3.84 -6.68
CA VAL A 81 -4.91 -4.18 -5.39
C VAL A 81 -6.43 -3.99 -5.46
N LEU A 82 -6.92 -2.90 -6.05
CA LEU A 82 -8.36 -2.68 -6.20
C LEU A 82 -9.05 -3.71 -7.10
N ASN A 83 -8.40 -4.18 -8.15
CA ASN A 83 -8.97 -5.24 -9.00
C ASN A 83 -8.99 -6.59 -8.28
N MET A 84 -8.00 -6.86 -7.43
CA MET A 84 -7.89 -8.14 -6.70
C MET A 84 -8.78 -8.19 -5.47
N ARG A 85 -8.90 -7.07 -4.72
CA ARG A 85 -9.60 -6.95 -3.44
C ARG A 85 -10.33 -5.61 -3.30
N PRO A 86 -11.39 -5.39 -4.08
CA PRO A 86 -12.18 -4.16 -4.03
C PRO A 86 -12.92 -3.98 -2.69
N ASP A 87 -13.09 -5.06 -1.93
CA ASP A 87 -13.79 -5.11 -0.65
C ASP A 87 -12.97 -4.56 0.53
N LEU A 88 -11.65 -4.37 0.37
CA LEU A 88 -10.77 -4.01 1.49
C LEU A 88 -10.68 -2.52 1.78
N PHE A 89 -10.97 -1.64 0.83
CA PHE A 89 -10.73 -0.20 0.98
C PHE A 89 -11.97 0.62 0.59
N THR A 90 -12.31 1.60 1.43
CA THR A 90 -13.44 2.52 1.18
C THR A 90 -13.08 3.60 0.15
N ALA A 91 -11.82 4.00 0.08
CA ALA A 91 -11.34 4.97 -0.89
C ALA A 91 -9.85 4.76 -1.19
N VAL A 92 -9.44 5.19 -2.39
CA VAL A 92 -8.05 5.10 -2.85
C VAL A 92 -7.59 6.43 -3.39
N ARG A 93 -6.42 6.88 -2.93
CA ARG A 93 -5.77 8.09 -3.42
C ARG A 93 -4.58 7.71 -4.29
N CYS A 94 -4.65 8.02 -5.57
CA CYS A 94 -3.57 7.75 -6.51
C CYS A 94 -2.85 9.06 -6.86
N ARG A 95 -1.55 9.16 -6.58
CA ARG A 95 -0.73 10.35 -6.92
C ARG A 95 0.17 10.04 -8.12
N VAL A 96 -0.16 10.59 -9.30
CA VAL A 96 0.62 10.44 -10.55
C VAL A 96 1.01 8.99 -10.85
N ALA A 97 0.06 8.15 -11.25
CA ALA A 97 0.31 6.75 -11.59
C ALA A 97 1.25 6.61 -12.80
N THR A 98 2.27 5.76 -12.69
CA THR A 98 3.02 5.28 -13.86
C THR A 98 2.51 3.89 -14.23
N SER A 99 1.67 3.80 -15.27
CA SER A 99 1.29 2.53 -15.88
C SER A 99 2.20 2.26 -17.09
N TYR A 100 3.19 1.40 -16.92
CA TYR A 100 3.87 0.80 -18.08
C TYR A 100 3.11 -0.47 -18.45
N LEU A 101 2.21 -0.35 -19.42
CA LEU A 101 1.75 -1.47 -20.24
C LEU A 101 2.76 -1.58 -21.38
N GLY A 102 3.75 -2.45 -21.22
CA GLY A 102 4.77 -2.76 -22.22
C GLY A 102 5.08 -4.24 -22.17
#